data_AF-A0AAN0J273-F1
#
_entry.id   AF-A0AAN0J273-F1
#
_cell.length_a   1.000
_cell.length_b   1.000
_cell.length_c   1.000
_cell.angle_alpha   90.00
_cell.angle_beta   90.00
_cell.angle_gamma   90.00
#
_symmetry.space_group_name_H-M   'P 1'
#
loop_
_entity.id
_entity.type
_entity.pdbx_description
1 polymer ?
#
loop_
_entity_poly.entity_id
_entity_poly.type
_entity_poly.pdbx_seq_one_letter_code
_entity_poly.pdbx_strand_id
1 'polypeptide(L)'
;MASSSELHKGLFRKSLPPLPPPELGVKPIHMDPGYIQVYLNDVKRKKGGKKDYSPVSWSQYFDSQQSIAINSSDRFNVYVKGSDGPLVLLIHGGGYSGLSWAVFTESLMSMISCTVIALDMRGHGSTVTGDDYNLSQDILVNDVASVFNEIYKEKEAPPTLIMGHSMGGAIAVRVAAVPGLIKSLVGVALIDIVEGTALESLSGMQSFLRSRPKRFPSLENAVEWSIRSGQLRNIESARVSMPGQLKEIENEGLSVPATLIPEEDSKEAESSHQTTSTSEYTWRVDLTKTETYWRGWFEGLSGTLLSISGNVSKIIILAGVDRLDKQLTIAHMQGKIQLQVLSGCGHTVHEDAPDKVAHILANHLIRYKLATPKEGFENFSSAPVPMC
;
A
#
# COMPACT_ATOMS: atom_id res chain seq x y z
N MET A 1 -19.18 -27.72 12.60
CA MET A 1 -19.29 -26.45 11.85
C MET A 1 -19.93 -25.43 12.78
N ALA A 2 -19.13 -24.56 13.41
CA ALA A 2 -19.67 -23.44 14.18
C ALA A 2 -19.87 -22.27 13.21
N SER A 3 -21.04 -21.64 13.23
CA SER A 3 -21.35 -20.52 12.34
C SER A 3 -20.49 -19.30 12.65
N SER A 4 -20.18 -18.48 11.64
CA SER A 4 -19.43 -17.20 11.75
C SER A 4 -19.94 -16.29 12.88
N SER A 5 -21.23 -16.41 13.27
CA SER A 5 -21.83 -15.65 14.36
C SER A 5 -21.34 -16.02 15.78
N GLU A 6 -20.82 -17.23 16.02
CA GLU A 6 -20.31 -17.64 17.34
C GLU A 6 -18.89 -17.17 17.63
N LEU A 7 -18.08 -16.93 16.58
CA LEU A 7 -16.75 -16.32 16.71
C LEU A 7 -16.85 -14.83 17.10
N HIS A 8 -17.84 -14.10 16.57
CA HIS A 8 -18.04 -12.66 16.80
C HIS A 8 -18.26 -12.28 18.28
N LYS A 9 -18.92 -13.14 19.09
CA LYS A 9 -19.25 -12.82 20.49
C LYS A 9 -18.10 -13.10 21.49
N GLY A 10 -17.06 -13.81 21.07
CA GLY A 10 -15.93 -14.20 21.93
C GLY A 10 -14.74 -13.21 21.96
N LEU A 11 -14.59 -12.36 20.95
CA LEU A 11 -13.41 -11.50 20.77
C LEU A 11 -13.40 -10.25 21.67
N PHE A 12 -14.56 -9.73 22.07
CA PHE A 12 -14.64 -8.46 22.83
C PHE A 12 -14.38 -8.59 24.35
N ARG A 13 -14.13 -9.80 24.87
CA ARG A 13 -13.97 -10.04 26.33
C ARG A 13 -12.63 -10.66 26.76
N LYS A 14 -11.73 -11.01 25.83
CA LYS A 14 -10.44 -11.63 26.17
C LYS A 14 -9.29 -10.69 25.87
N SER A 15 -8.38 -10.53 26.82
CA SER A 15 -7.11 -9.83 26.63
C SER A 15 -6.32 -10.48 25.49
N LEU A 16 -5.62 -9.66 24.71
CA LEU A 16 -4.73 -10.15 23.65
C LEU A 16 -3.70 -11.14 24.22
N PRO A 17 -3.34 -12.21 23.49
CA PRO A 17 -2.29 -13.13 23.93
C PRO A 17 -0.95 -12.39 24.08
N PRO A 18 -0.12 -12.74 25.09
CA PRO A 18 1.18 -12.09 25.29
C PRO A 18 2.09 -12.27 24.07
N LEU A 19 2.93 -11.27 23.77
CA LEU A 19 4.02 -11.43 22.80
C LEU A 19 5.05 -12.45 23.34
N PRO A 20 5.75 -13.21 22.48
CA PRO A 20 6.88 -14.00 22.94
C PRO A 20 7.99 -13.05 23.43
N PRO A 21 8.91 -13.52 24.29
CA PRO A 21 10.06 -12.73 24.68
C PRO A 21 10.87 -12.31 23.44
N PRO A 22 11.46 -11.10 23.40
CA PRO A 22 12.27 -10.64 22.28
C PRO A 22 13.43 -11.62 22.06
N GLU A 23 13.47 -12.29 20.91
CA GLU A 23 14.63 -13.11 20.55
C GLU A 23 15.83 -12.19 20.27
N LEU A 24 16.88 -12.30 21.08
CA LEU A 24 18.19 -11.69 20.84
C LEU A 24 18.83 -12.39 19.63
N GLY A 25 18.48 -11.93 18.43
CA GLY A 25 19.00 -12.44 17.16
C GLY A 25 17.87 -12.77 16.20
N VAL A 26 17.68 -11.91 15.19
CA VAL A 26 16.80 -12.20 14.06
C VAL A 26 17.37 -13.41 13.32
N LYS A 27 16.84 -14.62 13.57
CA LYS A 27 17.13 -15.76 12.71
C LYS A 27 16.55 -15.45 11.32
N PRO A 28 17.32 -15.66 10.23
CA PRO A 28 16.79 -15.51 8.88
C PRO A 28 15.51 -16.31 8.72
N ILE A 29 14.50 -15.71 8.11
CA ILE A 29 13.23 -16.38 7.76
C ILE A 29 13.59 -17.58 6.86
N HIS A 30 13.61 -18.78 7.43
CA HIS A 30 13.81 -20.01 6.65
C HIS A 30 12.46 -20.41 6.07
N MET A 31 12.22 -20.01 4.82
CA MET A 31 11.04 -20.45 4.05
C MET A 31 11.21 -21.92 3.62
N ASP A 32 10.09 -22.65 3.54
CA ASP A 32 10.04 -24.03 3.03
C ASP A 32 10.63 -24.08 1.60
N PRO A 33 11.63 -24.95 1.33
CA PRO A 33 12.18 -25.17 0.00
C PRO A 33 11.13 -25.48 -1.07
N GLY A 34 10.00 -26.10 -0.72
CA GLY A 34 8.93 -26.45 -1.68
C GLY A 34 8.30 -25.23 -2.34
N TYR A 35 7.93 -24.22 -1.54
CA TYR A 35 7.33 -22.97 -2.03
C TYR A 35 8.36 -22.11 -2.79
N ILE A 36 9.59 -22.06 -2.29
CA ILE A 36 10.72 -21.43 -2.97
C ILE A 36 10.97 -22.11 -4.31
N GLN A 37 10.86 -23.44 -4.41
CA GLN A 37 11.19 -24.16 -5.64
C GLN A 37 10.14 -23.93 -6.74
N VAL A 38 8.84 -23.88 -6.42
CA VAL A 38 7.78 -23.53 -7.39
C VAL A 38 7.97 -22.10 -7.90
N TYR A 39 8.18 -21.15 -6.99
CA TYR A 39 8.43 -19.74 -7.34
C TYR A 39 9.74 -19.54 -8.10
N LEU A 40 10.84 -20.15 -7.66
CA LEU A 40 12.13 -20.12 -8.36
C LEU A 40 12.05 -20.80 -9.72
N ASN A 41 11.21 -21.81 -9.90
CA ASN A 41 11.01 -22.44 -11.21
C ASN A 41 10.27 -21.49 -12.18
N ASP A 42 9.30 -20.71 -11.71
CA ASP A 42 8.66 -19.65 -12.50
C ASP A 42 9.59 -18.45 -12.77
N VAL A 43 10.43 -18.08 -11.80
CA VAL A 43 11.46 -17.04 -11.97
C VAL A 43 12.61 -17.53 -12.88
N LYS A 44 13.00 -18.81 -12.82
CA LYS A 44 14.02 -19.42 -13.69
C LYS A 44 13.51 -19.58 -15.13
N ARG A 45 12.21 -19.83 -15.33
CA ARG A 45 11.59 -19.83 -16.68
C ARG A 45 11.69 -18.47 -17.39
N LYS A 46 11.91 -17.37 -16.67
CA LYS A 46 12.00 -16.00 -17.21
C LYS A 46 13.43 -15.45 -17.39
N LYS A 47 14.50 -16.21 -17.11
CA LYS A 47 15.87 -15.76 -17.33
C LYS A 47 16.36 -16.12 -18.75
N GLY A 48 16.17 -15.20 -19.69
CA GLY A 48 16.68 -15.30 -21.05
C GLY A 48 16.06 -14.34 -22.07
N GLY A 49 14.95 -13.66 -21.73
CA GLY A 49 14.29 -12.68 -22.59
C GLY A 49 14.53 -11.23 -22.15
N LYS A 50 14.33 -10.28 -23.08
CA LYS A 50 14.21 -8.85 -22.77
C LYS A 50 13.13 -8.70 -21.68
N LYS A 51 13.42 -7.94 -20.61
CA LYS A 51 12.44 -7.69 -19.54
C LYS A 51 11.23 -6.97 -20.15
N ASP A 52 10.04 -7.48 -19.84
CA ASP A 52 8.76 -6.90 -20.26
C ASP A 52 8.34 -5.83 -19.24
N TYR A 53 8.28 -4.58 -19.69
CA TYR A 53 7.90 -3.42 -18.88
C TYR A 53 6.47 -2.95 -19.18
N SER A 54 5.72 -3.68 -20.02
CA SER A 54 4.35 -3.31 -20.37
C SER A 54 3.47 -3.22 -19.12
N PRO A 55 2.66 -2.15 -18.98
CA PRO A 55 1.75 -2.00 -17.85
C PRO A 55 0.77 -3.15 -17.73
N VAL A 56 0.37 -3.45 -16.51
CA VAL A 56 -0.62 -4.48 -16.18
C VAL A 56 -1.81 -3.83 -15.48
N SER A 57 -3.02 -4.28 -15.86
CA SER A 57 -4.27 -3.79 -15.27
C SER A 57 -4.43 -4.24 -13.82
N TRP A 58 -5.00 -3.35 -13.00
CA TRP A 58 -5.40 -3.64 -11.63
C TRP A 58 -6.33 -4.86 -11.51
N SER A 59 -7.13 -5.12 -12.55
CA SER A 59 -8.12 -6.21 -12.60
C SER A 59 -7.52 -7.61 -12.58
N GLN A 60 -6.20 -7.74 -12.75
CA GLN A 60 -5.51 -9.02 -12.50
C GLN A 60 -5.36 -9.32 -11.00
N TYR A 61 -5.38 -8.29 -10.15
CA TYR A 61 -5.09 -8.39 -8.72
C TYR A 61 -6.32 -8.11 -7.86
N PHE A 62 -7.25 -7.26 -8.29
CA PHE A 62 -8.45 -6.92 -7.51
C PHE A 62 -9.74 -7.32 -8.24
N ASP A 63 -10.77 -7.66 -7.47
CA ASP A 63 -12.07 -8.11 -8.00
C ASP A 63 -12.90 -6.93 -8.53
N SER A 64 -12.73 -5.75 -7.92
CA SER A 64 -13.41 -4.53 -8.36
C SER A 64 -12.63 -3.25 -8.04
N GLN A 65 -12.94 -2.19 -8.79
CA GLN A 65 -12.54 -0.82 -8.53
C GLN A 65 -13.82 0.00 -8.35
N GLN A 66 -13.90 0.77 -7.26
CA GLN A 66 -15.11 1.51 -6.88
C GLN A 66 -14.78 2.96 -6.56
N SER A 67 -15.66 3.86 -6.96
CA SER A 67 -15.57 5.29 -6.64
C SER A 67 -16.59 5.63 -5.56
N ILE A 68 -16.11 5.81 -4.34
CA ILE A 68 -16.90 6.10 -3.15
C ILE A 68 -17.14 7.61 -3.04
N ALA A 69 -18.39 8.02 -3.17
CA ALA A 69 -18.78 9.43 -3.04
C ALA A 69 -18.97 9.78 -1.56
N ILE A 70 -18.21 10.74 -1.06
CA ILE A 70 -18.31 11.21 0.34
C ILE A 70 -19.21 12.43 0.45
N ASN A 71 -19.16 13.31 -0.55
CA ASN A 71 -19.99 14.49 -0.67
C ASN A 71 -20.09 14.89 -2.16
N SER A 72 -20.57 16.10 -2.45
CA SER A 72 -20.75 16.57 -3.83
C SER A 72 -19.45 16.77 -4.62
N SER A 73 -18.31 16.95 -3.95
CA SER A 73 -17.01 17.19 -4.61
C SER A 73 -16.03 16.02 -4.48
N ASP A 74 -16.12 15.25 -3.39
CA ASP A 74 -15.08 14.30 -3.01
C ASP A 74 -15.49 12.87 -3.35
N ARG A 75 -14.68 12.24 -4.21
CA ARG A 75 -14.84 10.86 -4.67
C ARG A 75 -13.53 10.11 -4.51
N PHE A 76 -13.53 9.12 -3.63
CA PHE A 76 -12.35 8.30 -3.34
C PHE A 76 -12.39 6.99 -4.10
N ASN A 77 -11.29 6.65 -4.75
CA ASN A 77 -11.14 5.37 -5.43
C ASN A 77 -10.64 4.30 -4.46
N VAL A 78 -11.27 3.12 -4.51
CA VAL A 78 -10.84 1.93 -3.78
C VAL A 78 -10.75 0.72 -4.71
N TYR A 79 -9.75 -0.12 -4.49
CA TYR A 79 -9.65 -1.44 -5.09
C TYR A 79 -10.00 -2.49 -4.04
N VAL A 80 -10.87 -3.43 -4.40
CA VAL A 80 -11.43 -4.42 -3.45
C VAL A 80 -11.12 -5.83 -3.94
N LYS A 81 -10.65 -6.69 -3.04
CA LYS A 81 -10.53 -8.14 -3.26
C LYS A 81 -11.09 -8.92 -2.08
N GLY A 82 -11.84 -9.99 -2.36
CA GLY A 82 -12.45 -10.84 -1.35
C GLY A 82 -13.70 -10.26 -0.71
N SER A 83 -14.40 -11.11 0.04
CA SER A 83 -15.69 -10.77 0.65
C SER A 83 -15.94 -11.50 1.99
N ASP A 84 -14.91 -12.11 2.57
CA ASP A 84 -14.99 -12.87 3.82
C ASP A 84 -13.76 -12.62 4.70
N GLY A 85 -13.83 -12.98 5.97
CA GLY A 85 -12.75 -12.81 6.94
C GLY A 85 -12.53 -11.36 7.41
N PRO A 86 -11.39 -11.07 8.06
CA PRO A 86 -11.08 -9.72 8.51
C PRO A 86 -10.84 -8.80 7.31
N LEU A 87 -11.11 -7.51 7.49
CA LEU A 87 -10.73 -6.49 6.53
C LEU A 87 -9.29 -6.06 6.78
N VAL A 88 -8.49 -6.02 5.71
CA VAL A 88 -7.20 -5.34 5.67
C VAL A 88 -7.36 -4.07 4.84
N LEU A 89 -7.42 -2.92 5.52
CA LEU A 89 -7.52 -1.60 4.91
C LEU A 89 -6.12 -1.04 4.65
N LEU A 90 -5.77 -0.82 3.39
CA LEU A 90 -4.42 -0.49 2.94
C LEU A 90 -4.29 0.98 2.52
N ILE A 91 -3.32 1.68 3.12
CA ILE A 91 -3.06 3.11 2.91
C ILE A 91 -1.64 3.30 2.35
N HIS A 92 -1.53 3.76 1.11
CA HIS A 92 -0.24 3.93 0.41
C HIS A 92 0.58 5.15 0.90
N GLY A 93 1.86 5.20 0.54
CA GLY A 93 2.74 6.34 0.81
C GLY A 93 2.51 7.55 -0.10
N GLY A 94 3.10 8.71 0.22
CA GLY A 94 2.96 9.92 -0.60
C GLY A 94 3.58 9.74 -1.99
N GLY A 95 2.86 10.11 -3.04
CA GLY A 95 3.25 9.90 -4.44
C GLY A 95 2.88 8.54 -5.03
N TYR A 96 2.30 7.64 -4.23
CA TYR A 96 1.89 6.29 -4.63
C TYR A 96 0.37 6.20 -4.87
N SER A 97 -0.16 5.00 -5.05
CA SER A 97 -1.60 4.73 -5.12
C SER A 97 -1.92 3.38 -4.46
N GLY A 98 -3.21 3.04 -4.35
CA GLY A 98 -3.71 1.75 -3.91
C GLY A 98 -3.16 0.57 -4.74
N LEU A 99 -2.71 0.82 -5.97
CA LEU A 99 -2.08 -0.19 -6.83
C LEU A 99 -0.71 -0.68 -6.32
N SER A 100 -0.05 0.06 -5.44
CA SER A 100 1.19 -0.39 -4.77
C SER A 100 0.97 -1.65 -3.93
N TRP A 101 -0.29 -1.94 -3.57
CA TRP A 101 -0.67 -3.11 -2.80
C TRP A 101 -1.10 -4.30 -3.64
N ALA A 102 -1.07 -4.22 -4.98
CA ALA A 102 -1.62 -5.24 -5.87
C ALA A 102 -1.00 -6.63 -5.64
N VAL A 103 0.33 -6.75 -5.73
CA VAL A 103 1.02 -8.04 -5.59
C VAL A 103 0.97 -8.54 -4.14
N PHE A 104 1.05 -7.62 -3.17
CA PHE A 104 0.86 -7.95 -1.75
C PHE A 104 -0.52 -8.56 -1.48
N THR A 105 -1.57 -8.00 -2.10
CA THR A 105 -2.96 -8.46 -1.94
C THR A 105 -3.11 -9.90 -2.42
N GLU A 106 -2.57 -10.21 -3.61
CA GLU A 106 -2.58 -11.57 -4.16
C GLU A 106 -1.84 -12.54 -3.21
N SER A 107 -0.66 -12.15 -2.77
CA SER A 107 0.18 -12.94 -1.87
C SER A 107 -0.54 -13.24 -0.55
N LEU A 108 -1.10 -12.22 0.10
CA LEU A 108 -1.81 -12.35 1.38
C LEU A 108 -3.03 -13.26 1.26
N MET A 109 -3.83 -13.06 0.21
CA MET A 109 -5.06 -13.82 0.00
C MET A 109 -4.81 -15.25 -0.46
N SER A 110 -3.60 -15.60 -0.92
CA SER A 110 -3.19 -17.00 -1.09
C SER A 110 -2.99 -17.73 0.25
N MET A 111 -2.67 -16.99 1.32
CA MET A 111 -2.29 -17.55 2.63
C MET A 111 -3.44 -17.62 3.63
N ILE A 112 -4.36 -16.64 3.59
CA ILE A 112 -5.48 -16.52 4.53
C ILE A 112 -6.78 -16.13 3.82
N SER A 113 -7.92 -16.41 4.46
CA SER A 113 -9.20 -15.79 4.08
C SER A 113 -9.30 -14.40 4.70
N CYS A 114 -9.36 -13.37 3.87
CA CYS A 114 -9.57 -11.98 4.27
C CYS A 114 -10.20 -11.16 3.13
N THR A 115 -10.66 -9.97 3.47
CA THR A 115 -11.08 -8.93 2.51
C THR A 115 -10.02 -7.84 2.50
N VAL A 116 -9.66 -7.33 1.32
CA VAL A 116 -8.71 -6.23 1.16
C VAL A 116 -9.42 -5.04 0.52
N ILE A 117 -9.19 -3.85 1.09
CA ILE A 117 -9.56 -2.57 0.49
C ILE A 117 -8.28 -1.73 0.39
N ALA A 118 -7.81 -1.47 -0.82
CA ALA A 118 -6.70 -0.56 -1.08
C ALA A 118 -7.24 0.81 -1.52
N LEU A 119 -7.02 1.82 -0.69
CA LEU A 119 -7.52 3.18 -0.89
C LEU A 119 -6.53 4.03 -1.67
N ASP A 120 -6.99 4.73 -2.70
CA ASP A 120 -6.29 5.89 -3.25
C ASP A 120 -6.59 7.12 -2.36
N MET A 121 -5.55 7.67 -1.73
CA MET A 121 -5.69 8.86 -0.89
C MET A 121 -6.00 10.11 -1.72
N ARG A 122 -6.45 11.18 -1.06
CA ARG A 122 -6.68 12.52 -1.65
C ARG A 122 -5.53 12.92 -2.58
N GLY A 123 -5.84 13.39 -3.79
CA GLY A 123 -4.86 13.80 -4.80
C GLY A 123 -4.00 12.67 -5.39
N HIS A 124 -4.27 11.40 -5.07
CA HIS A 124 -3.53 10.23 -5.53
C HIS A 124 -4.42 9.26 -6.32
N GLY A 125 -3.80 8.42 -7.15
CA GLY A 125 -4.50 7.44 -7.98
C GLY A 125 -5.72 8.00 -8.72
N SER A 126 -6.86 7.34 -8.64
CA SER A 126 -8.10 7.78 -9.28
C SER A 126 -9.02 8.60 -8.36
N THR A 127 -8.56 8.98 -7.17
CA THR A 127 -9.31 9.85 -6.25
C THR A 127 -9.33 11.28 -6.75
N VAL A 128 -10.49 11.93 -6.64
CA VAL A 128 -10.71 13.34 -7.01
C VAL A 128 -11.43 14.03 -5.87
N THR A 129 -10.93 15.17 -5.43
CA THR A 129 -11.52 15.96 -4.33
C THR A 129 -11.63 17.43 -4.69
N GLY A 130 -12.37 18.20 -3.89
CA GLY A 130 -12.48 19.65 -4.05
C GLY A 130 -11.15 20.41 -3.85
N ASP A 131 -10.20 19.81 -3.13
CA ASP A 131 -8.83 20.33 -2.95
C ASP A 131 -7.86 19.16 -2.77
N ASP A 132 -7.24 18.75 -3.88
CA ASP A 132 -6.30 17.62 -3.91
C ASP A 132 -4.94 17.92 -3.27
N TYR A 133 -4.63 19.18 -2.94
CA TYR A 133 -3.34 19.58 -2.38
C TYR A 133 -3.37 19.77 -0.86
N ASN A 134 -4.56 19.85 -0.25
CA ASN A 134 -4.68 19.87 1.21
C ASN A 134 -4.47 18.48 1.80
N LEU A 135 -3.19 18.10 1.92
CA LEU A 135 -2.75 16.84 2.52
C LEU A 135 -2.42 16.99 4.01
N SER A 136 -3.09 17.89 4.72
CA SER A 136 -2.91 17.97 6.18
C SER A 136 -3.33 16.67 6.86
N GLN A 137 -2.67 16.34 7.97
CA GLN A 137 -2.95 15.09 8.69
C GLN A 137 -4.44 14.93 9.04
N ASP A 138 -5.11 16.01 9.44
CA ASP A 138 -6.49 15.97 9.93
C ASP A 138 -7.45 15.67 8.78
N ILE A 139 -7.20 16.27 7.60
CA ILE A 139 -7.96 15.99 6.38
C ILE A 139 -7.77 14.53 5.97
N LEU A 140 -6.53 14.05 5.90
CA LEU A 140 -6.26 12.66 5.48
C LEU A 140 -6.84 11.63 6.46
N VAL A 141 -6.83 11.90 7.77
CA VAL A 141 -7.47 11.03 8.77
C VAL A 141 -8.99 11.02 8.58
N ASN A 142 -9.61 12.18 8.36
CA ASN A 142 -11.04 12.29 8.12
C ASN A 142 -11.45 11.63 6.79
N ASP A 143 -10.63 11.72 5.76
CA ASP A 143 -10.87 11.07 4.46
C ASP A 143 -10.94 9.54 4.64
N VAL A 144 -9.94 8.93 5.30
CA VAL A 144 -9.91 7.48 5.56
C VAL A 144 -11.14 7.04 6.34
N ALA A 145 -11.50 7.78 7.40
CA ALA A 145 -12.66 7.48 8.21
C ALA A 145 -13.97 7.62 7.43
N SER A 146 -14.10 8.66 6.61
CA SER A 146 -15.30 8.91 5.81
C SER A 146 -15.50 7.81 4.77
N VAL A 147 -14.44 7.40 4.06
CA VAL A 147 -14.48 6.29 3.12
C VAL A 147 -14.86 4.98 3.81
N PHE A 148 -14.22 4.67 4.94
CA PHE A 148 -14.55 3.47 5.69
C PHE A 148 -16.03 3.45 6.13
N ASN A 149 -16.49 4.56 6.73
CA ASN A 149 -17.86 4.66 7.23
C ASN A 149 -18.90 4.63 6.09
N GLU A 150 -18.58 5.19 4.92
CA GLU A 150 -19.47 5.14 3.76
C GLU A 150 -19.58 3.71 3.19
N ILE A 151 -18.46 2.98 3.07
CA ILE A 151 -18.45 1.58 2.60
C ILE A 151 -19.26 0.65 3.53
N TYR A 152 -19.25 0.94 4.83
CA TYR A 152 -19.91 0.14 5.87
C TYR A 152 -21.12 0.84 6.50
N LYS A 153 -21.75 1.79 5.81
CA LYS A 153 -22.91 2.53 6.33
C LYS A 153 -24.14 1.65 6.56
N GLU A 154 -24.32 0.64 5.70
CA GLU A 154 -25.50 -0.23 5.65
C GLU A 154 -25.24 -1.65 6.20
N LYS A 155 -24.01 -1.94 6.65
CA LYS A 155 -23.62 -3.27 7.13
C LYS A 155 -22.56 -3.18 8.22
N GLU A 156 -22.55 -4.14 9.13
CA GLU A 156 -21.51 -4.21 10.16
C GLU A 156 -20.13 -4.44 9.51
N ALA A 157 -19.15 -3.62 9.90
CA ALA A 157 -17.79 -3.79 9.42
C ALA A 157 -17.13 -5.01 10.10
N PRO A 158 -16.42 -5.87 9.36
CA PRO A 158 -15.68 -6.98 9.95
C PRO A 158 -14.50 -6.45 10.79
N PRO A 159 -13.89 -7.31 11.64
CA PRO A 159 -12.63 -6.99 12.31
C PRO A 159 -11.63 -6.40 11.31
N THR A 160 -11.21 -5.17 11.54
CA THR A 160 -10.42 -4.39 10.61
C THR A 160 -8.99 -4.19 11.13
N LEU A 161 -8.01 -4.57 10.32
CA LEU A 161 -6.63 -4.16 10.48
C LEU A 161 -6.34 -3.05 9.45
N ILE A 162 -5.87 -1.90 9.93
CA ILE A 162 -5.38 -0.84 9.04
C ILE A 162 -3.87 -0.99 8.87
N MET A 163 -3.40 -0.98 7.63
CA MET A 163 -1.99 -1.08 7.30
C MET A 163 -1.57 0.10 6.43
N GLY A 164 -0.45 0.72 6.75
CA GLY A 164 0.01 1.89 6.01
C GLY A 164 1.52 1.92 5.77
N HIS A 165 1.91 2.45 4.61
CA HIS A 165 3.30 2.69 4.23
C HIS A 165 3.65 4.17 4.32
N SER A 166 4.78 4.52 4.95
CA SER A 166 5.30 5.90 4.99
C SER A 166 4.23 6.92 5.44
N MET A 167 3.86 7.91 4.61
CA MET A 167 2.71 8.81 4.84
C MET A 167 1.45 8.05 5.26
N GLY A 168 1.06 7.00 4.53
CA GLY A 168 -0.11 6.19 4.84
C GLY A 168 0.00 5.46 6.18
N GLY A 169 1.22 5.09 6.59
CA GLY A 169 1.48 4.54 7.92
C GLY A 169 1.24 5.57 9.02
N ALA A 170 1.69 6.80 8.82
CA ALA A 170 1.45 7.89 9.74
C ALA A 170 -0.06 8.19 9.90
N ILE A 171 -0.80 8.23 8.79
CA ILE A 171 -2.26 8.41 8.81
C ILE A 171 -2.96 7.22 9.46
N ALA A 172 -2.53 5.99 9.19
CA ALA A 172 -3.10 4.79 9.80
C ALA A 172 -3.01 4.80 11.34
N VAL A 173 -1.87 5.23 11.90
CA VAL A 173 -1.70 5.42 13.35
C VAL A 173 -2.67 6.45 13.89
N ARG A 174 -2.82 7.59 13.21
CA ARG A 174 -3.68 8.68 13.66
C ARG A 174 -5.16 8.31 13.60
N VAL A 175 -5.59 7.61 12.56
CA VAL A 175 -6.93 7.02 12.48
C VAL A 175 -7.17 6.08 13.66
N ALA A 176 -6.21 5.21 13.95
CA ALA A 176 -6.32 4.24 15.04
C ALA A 176 -6.29 4.87 16.44
N ALA A 177 -5.68 6.04 16.59
CA ALA A 177 -5.57 6.74 17.86
C ALA A 177 -6.84 7.49 18.24
N VAL A 178 -7.77 7.74 17.30
CA VAL A 178 -9.05 8.39 17.56
C VAL A 178 -10.09 7.33 17.93
N PRO A 179 -10.56 7.28 19.20
CA PRO A 179 -11.49 6.26 19.63
C PRO A 179 -12.82 6.32 18.85
N GLY A 180 -13.29 5.17 18.38
CA GLY A 180 -14.59 5.04 17.70
C GLY A 180 -14.62 5.53 16.25
N LEU A 181 -13.51 6.04 15.70
CA LEU A 181 -13.42 6.49 14.31
C LEU A 181 -13.57 5.32 13.32
N ILE A 182 -12.93 4.19 13.64
CA ILE A 182 -13.17 2.86 13.04
C ILE A 182 -13.54 1.91 14.17
N LYS A 183 -14.84 1.65 14.35
CA LYS A 183 -15.35 0.86 15.50
C LYS A 183 -14.87 -0.59 15.53
N SER A 184 -14.65 -1.20 14.36
CA SER A 184 -14.21 -2.58 14.22
C SER A 184 -12.68 -2.73 14.18
N LEU A 185 -11.93 -1.69 14.53
CA LEU A 185 -10.47 -1.71 14.47
C LEU A 185 -9.89 -2.67 15.52
N VAL A 186 -9.08 -3.63 15.05
CA VAL A 186 -8.44 -4.66 15.88
C VAL A 186 -6.92 -4.70 15.72
N GLY A 187 -6.37 -4.01 14.72
CA GLY A 187 -4.92 -3.99 14.50
C GLY A 187 -4.43 -2.81 13.66
N VAL A 188 -3.16 -2.48 13.85
CA VAL A 188 -2.41 -1.48 13.08
C VAL A 188 -1.10 -2.09 12.62
N ALA A 189 -0.81 -2.01 11.32
CA ALA A 189 0.44 -2.45 10.73
C ALA A 189 1.15 -1.31 10.00
N LEU A 190 2.44 -1.11 10.28
CA LEU A 190 3.23 -0.02 9.71
C LEU A 190 4.35 -0.58 8.84
N ILE A 191 4.54 0.00 7.66
CA ILE A 191 5.64 -0.34 6.77
C ILE A 191 6.60 0.84 6.65
N ASP A 192 7.83 0.56 7.04
CA ASP A 192 9.02 1.39 6.86
C ASP A 192 8.81 2.85 7.27
N ILE A 193 8.25 3.03 8.47
CA ILE A 193 8.03 4.35 9.06
C ILE A 193 8.33 4.34 10.56
N VAL A 194 9.21 5.25 10.97
CA VAL A 194 9.56 5.58 12.35
C VAL A 194 9.82 7.09 12.44
N GLU A 195 9.31 7.73 13.49
CA GLU A 195 9.31 9.20 13.64
C GLU A 195 10.69 9.83 13.44
N GLY A 196 11.69 9.41 14.23
CA GLY A 196 13.03 10.02 14.22
C GLY A 196 13.67 10.00 12.84
N THR A 197 13.77 8.81 12.24
CA THR A 197 14.36 8.67 10.90
C THR A 197 13.53 9.31 9.80
N ALA A 198 12.20 9.38 9.94
CA ALA A 198 11.34 10.04 8.98
C ALA A 198 11.60 11.55 8.95
N LEU A 199 11.66 12.19 10.13
CA LEU A 199 11.93 13.63 10.25
C LEU A 199 13.32 14.00 9.73
N GLU A 200 14.34 13.17 10.00
CA GLU A 200 15.68 13.36 9.46
C GLU A 200 15.69 13.27 7.91
N SER A 201 14.93 12.34 7.36
CA SER A 201 14.83 12.09 5.92
C SER A 201 14.06 13.15 5.14
N LEU A 202 13.25 14.00 5.80
CA LEU A 202 12.48 15.06 5.14
C LEU A 202 13.37 16.03 4.36
N SER A 203 14.55 16.34 4.91
CA SER A 203 15.53 17.25 4.29
C SER A 203 16.02 16.77 2.92
N GLY A 204 16.16 15.45 2.74
CA GLY A 204 16.58 14.84 1.48
C GLY A 204 15.43 14.63 0.48
N MET A 205 14.18 14.62 0.94
CA MET A 205 13.01 14.29 0.13
C MET A 205 12.81 15.30 -1.02
N GLN A 206 12.94 16.60 -0.77
CA GLN A 206 12.84 17.61 -1.84
C GLN A 206 13.86 17.39 -2.96
N SER A 207 15.12 17.10 -2.60
CA SER A 207 16.19 16.83 -3.55
C SER A 207 15.89 15.59 -4.39
N PHE A 208 15.44 14.51 -3.74
CA PHE A 208 15.02 13.27 -4.41
C PHE A 208 13.84 13.52 -5.36
N LEU A 209 12.80 14.22 -4.92
CA LEU A 209 11.61 14.43 -5.74
C LEU A 209 11.91 15.28 -6.99
N ARG A 210 12.82 16.25 -6.87
CA ARG A 210 13.25 17.15 -7.96
C ARG A 210 14.21 16.49 -8.95
N SER A 211 14.92 15.43 -8.56
CA SER A 211 15.84 14.71 -9.44
C SER A 211 15.13 13.73 -10.38
N ARG A 212 13.86 13.41 -10.11
CA ARG A 212 13.05 12.53 -10.95
C ARG A 212 12.80 13.14 -12.34
N PRO A 213 12.68 12.32 -13.40
CA PRO A 213 12.19 12.81 -14.69
C PRO A 213 10.85 13.52 -14.52
N LYS A 214 10.68 14.66 -15.20
CA LYS A 214 9.43 15.42 -15.11
C LYS A 214 8.31 14.79 -15.92
N ARG A 215 8.66 14.05 -16.98
CA ARG A 215 7.73 13.46 -17.93
C ARG A 215 8.24 12.11 -18.42
N PHE A 216 7.32 11.29 -18.90
CA PHE A 216 7.59 10.00 -19.50
C PHE A 216 6.86 9.87 -20.85
N PRO A 217 7.52 9.36 -21.90
CA PRO A 217 6.91 9.23 -23.23
C PRO A 217 5.88 8.10 -23.31
N SER A 218 5.89 7.16 -22.37
CA SER A 218 4.89 6.11 -22.23
C SER A 218 4.88 5.58 -20.81
N LEU A 219 3.81 4.87 -20.43
CA LEU A 219 3.77 4.14 -19.17
C LEU A 219 4.89 3.07 -19.10
N GLU A 220 5.16 2.36 -20.20
CA GLU A 220 6.22 1.34 -20.26
C GLU A 220 7.60 1.93 -19.89
N ASN A 221 7.92 3.12 -20.42
CA ASN A 221 9.17 3.81 -20.09
C ASN A 221 9.22 4.22 -18.61
N ALA A 222 8.09 4.56 -17.99
CA ALA A 222 8.06 4.86 -16.57
C ALA A 222 8.25 3.61 -15.70
N VAL A 223 7.66 2.47 -16.09
CA VAL A 223 7.91 1.17 -15.43
C VAL A 223 9.38 0.79 -15.55
N GLU A 224 9.98 0.95 -16.73
CA GLU A 224 11.39 0.69 -16.93
C GLU A 224 12.27 1.59 -16.07
N TRP A 225 11.98 2.90 -16.04
CA TRP A 225 12.73 3.86 -15.23
C TRP A 225 12.65 3.54 -13.73
N SER A 226 11.48 3.16 -13.20
CA SER A 226 11.34 2.88 -11.76
C SER A 226 12.19 1.69 -11.30
N ILE A 227 12.33 0.68 -12.16
CA ILE A 227 13.21 -0.47 -11.91
C ILE A 227 14.69 -0.09 -12.07
N ARG A 228 15.04 0.64 -13.13
CA ARG A 228 16.45 1.02 -13.40
C ARG A 228 17.01 2.03 -12.41
N SER A 229 16.17 2.94 -11.91
CA SER A 229 16.55 3.93 -10.89
C SER A 229 16.66 3.32 -9.49
N GLY A 230 16.11 2.11 -9.30
CA GLY A 230 16.02 1.46 -7.99
C GLY A 230 14.92 2.00 -7.09
N GLN A 231 13.99 2.81 -7.62
CA GLN A 231 12.77 3.21 -6.90
C GLN A 231 11.95 1.97 -6.50
N LEU A 232 11.82 1.02 -7.43
CA LEU A 232 11.21 -0.29 -7.21
C LEU A 232 12.21 -1.39 -7.57
N ARG A 233 12.18 -2.50 -6.85
CA ARG A 233 13.06 -3.65 -7.09
C ARG A 233 12.31 -4.83 -7.72
N ASN A 234 10.97 -4.81 -7.66
CA ASN A 234 10.11 -5.84 -8.20
C ASN A 234 9.39 -5.36 -9.48
N ILE A 235 9.71 -5.99 -10.61
CA ILE A 235 9.11 -5.66 -11.92
C ILE A 235 7.62 -5.99 -11.98
N GLU A 236 7.16 -7.03 -11.29
CA GLU A 236 5.75 -7.40 -11.27
C GLU A 236 4.92 -6.30 -10.60
N SER A 237 5.37 -5.82 -9.44
CA SER A 237 4.75 -4.70 -8.73
C SER A 237 4.81 -3.43 -9.56
N ALA A 238 5.97 -3.09 -10.12
CA ALA A 238 6.14 -1.87 -10.91
C ALA A 238 5.20 -1.78 -12.11
N ARG A 239 4.94 -2.90 -12.80
CA ARG A 239 4.06 -2.94 -13.98
C ARG A 239 2.61 -2.60 -13.65
N VAL A 240 2.14 -2.90 -12.45
CA VAL A 240 0.77 -2.58 -12.00
C VAL A 240 0.70 -1.28 -11.21
N SER A 241 1.71 -0.95 -10.41
CA SER A 241 1.67 0.20 -9.49
C SER A 241 2.05 1.53 -10.13
N MET A 242 3.04 1.55 -11.04
CA MET A 242 3.54 2.78 -11.66
C MET A 242 2.48 3.58 -12.43
N PRO A 243 1.55 2.96 -13.19
CA PRO A 243 0.47 3.71 -13.83
C PRO A 243 -0.36 4.57 -12.86
N GLY A 244 -0.57 4.09 -11.62
CA GLY A 244 -1.31 4.84 -10.60
C GLY A 244 -0.57 6.08 -10.08
N GLN A 245 0.74 6.19 -10.31
CA GLN A 245 1.58 7.32 -9.91
C GLN A 245 1.64 8.42 -10.97
N LEU A 246 1.07 8.16 -12.15
CA LEU A 246 1.16 9.04 -13.32
C LEU A 246 -0.23 9.45 -13.79
N LYS A 247 -0.26 10.54 -14.56
CA LYS A 247 -1.42 10.97 -15.34
C LYS A 247 -0.97 11.38 -16.73
N GLU A 248 -1.86 11.19 -17.69
CA GLU A 248 -1.65 11.67 -19.05
C GLU A 248 -1.63 13.21 -19.06
N ILE A 249 -0.75 13.78 -19.86
CA ILE A 249 -0.72 15.21 -20.13
C ILE A 249 -1.78 15.48 -21.18
N GLU A 250 -2.82 16.21 -20.80
CA GLU A 250 -3.79 16.72 -21.76
C GLU A 250 -3.07 17.72 -22.67
N ASN A 251 -2.79 17.30 -23.91
CA ASN A 251 -2.43 18.23 -24.96
C ASN A 251 -3.72 18.98 -25.29
N GLU A 252 -3.90 20.20 -24.79
CA GLU A 252 -4.87 21.11 -25.38
C GLU A 252 -4.53 21.21 -26.87
N GLY A 253 -5.34 20.55 -27.69
CA GLY A 253 -5.16 20.58 -29.13
C GLY A 253 -5.17 22.03 -29.55
N LEU A 254 -4.06 22.48 -30.14
CA LEU A 254 -4.09 23.54 -31.13
C LEU A 254 -5.06 23.07 -32.22
N SER A 255 -6.34 23.31 -32.02
CA SER A 255 -7.34 23.31 -33.07
C SER A 255 -6.99 24.49 -33.96
N VAL A 256 -6.13 24.24 -34.93
CA VAL A 256 -5.99 25.15 -36.07
C VAL A 256 -7.39 25.25 -36.65
N PRO A 257 -8.03 26.44 -36.68
CA PRO A 257 -9.34 26.58 -37.29
C PRO A 257 -9.21 26.18 -38.75
N ALA A 258 -9.97 25.17 -39.18
CA ALA A 258 -10.12 24.83 -40.57
C ALA A 258 -10.94 25.93 -41.26
N THR A 259 -10.32 27.07 -41.50
CA THR A 259 -10.90 28.12 -42.34
C THR A 259 -9.80 28.83 -43.09
N LEU A 260 -9.93 28.80 -44.42
CA LEU A 260 -9.08 29.39 -45.46
C LEU A 260 -7.98 28.48 -46.04
N ILE A 261 -8.40 27.37 -46.65
CA ILE A 261 -7.75 26.88 -47.87
C ILE A 261 -8.82 26.94 -48.99
N PRO A 262 -8.62 27.69 -50.08
CA PRO A 262 -9.54 27.71 -51.21
C PRO A 262 -9.51 26.36 -51.94
N GLU A 263 -10.67 25.82 -52.28
CA GLU A 263 -10.80 24.70 -53.21
C GLU A 263 -10.36 25.15 -54.62
N GLU A 264 -9.37 24.50 -55.20
CA GLU A 264 -9.56 23.67 -56.42
C GLU A 264 -8.23 23.08 -56.96
N ASP A 265 -8.36 21.81 -57.36
CA ASP A 265 -7.55 21.02 -58.29
C ASP A 265 -6.07 20.71 -58.00
N SER A 266 -5.80 19.49 -57.51
CA SER A 266 -5.35 18.36 -58.35
C SER A 266 -4.70 17.19 -57.57
N LYS A 267 -5.16 15.98 -57.91
CA LYS A 267 -4.47 14.66 -57.98
C LYS A 267 -3.65 14.11 -56.79
N GLU A 268 -4.11 12.92 -56.36
CA GLU A 268 -3.36 11.76 -55.83
C GLU A 268 -2.24 12.00 -54.80
N ALA A 269 -2.60 11.84 -53.52
CA ALA A 269 -1.75 11.19 -52.53
C ALA A 269 -2.65 10.63 -51.40
N GLU A 270 -2.87 9.31 -51.38
CA GLU A 270 -3.33 8.61 -50.17
C GLU A 270 -2.18 8.65 -49.14
N SER A 271 -2.08 9.73 -48.37
CA SER A 271 -1.32 9.73 -47.12
C SER A 271 -2.30 9.52 -45.97
N SER A 272 -2.29 8.30 -45.42
CA SER A 272 -2.88 8.01 -44.13
C SER A 272 -2.22 8.90 -43.07
N HIS A 273 -2.82 10.07 -42.78
CA HIS A 273 -2.51 10.83 -41.58
C HIS A 273 -3.07 10.07 -40.37
N GLN A 274 -2.35 9.04 -39.93
CA GLN A 274 -2.41 8.59 -38.55
C GLN A 274 -1.83 9.70 -37.70
N THR A 275 -2.70 10.55 -37.15
CA THR A 275 -2.37 11.38 -36.00
C THR A 275 -2.11 10.45 -34.82
N THR A 276 -0.89 9.92 -34.74
CA THR A 276 -0.43 9.24 -33.52
C THR A 276 -0.30 10.30 -32.44
N SER A 277 -1.38 10.54 -31.71
CA SER A 277 -1.35 11.21 -30.42
C SER A 277 -0.41 10.42 -29.53
N THR A 278 0.85 10.83 -29.44
CA THR A 278 1.79 10.24 -28.48
C THR A 278 1.44 10.82 -27.11
N SER A 279 0.61 10.09 -26.36
CA SER A 279 0.25 10.41 -24.99
C SER A 279 1.51 10.48 -24.12
N GLU A 280 1.86 11.68 -23.66
CA GLU A 280 2.95 11.90 -22.71
C GLU A 280 2.39 11.85 -21.28
N TYR A 281 3.18 11.39 -20.31
CA TYR A 281 2.77 11.22 -18.92
C TYR A 281 3.58 12.09 -17.98
N THR A 282 2.95 12.57 -16.91
CA THR A 282 3.59 13.31 -15.81
C THR A 282 3.21 12.69 -14.46
N TRP A 283 3.93 13.06 -13.40
CA TRP A 283 3.58 12.66 -12.05
C TRP A 283 2.17 13.13 -11.71
N ARG A 284 1.36 12.22 -11.17
CA ARG A 284 -0.03 12.48 -10.80
C ARG A 284 -0.13 13.59 -9.77
N VAL A 285 0.71 13.50 -8.73
CA VAL A 285 0.81 14.46 -7.65
C VAL A 285 2.19 15.12 -7.66
N ASP A 286 2.21 16.45 -7.60
CA ASP A 286 3.43 17.19 -7.30
C ASP A 286 3.63 17.23 -5.79
N LEU A 287 4.23 16.16 -5.27
CA LEU A 287 4.43 15.99 -3.84
C LEU A 287 5.28 17.13 -3.24
N THR A 288 6.12 17.81 -4.03
CA THR A 288 6.93 18.95 -3.55
C THR A 288 6.08 20.11 -3.04
N LYS A 289 4.85 20.28 -3.55
CA LYS A 289 3.89 21.29 -3.09
C LYS A 289 3.27 20.99 -1.72
N THR A 290 3.49 19.78 -1.22
CA THR A 290 2.87 19.29 0.02
C THR A 290 3.85 19.30 1.20
N GLU A 291 5.05 19.86 1.00
CA GLU A 291 6.14 19.90 1.99
C GLU A 291 5.73 20.49 3.33
N THR A 292 4.84 21.50 3.30
CA THR A 292 4.30 22.15 4.50
C THR A 292 3.58 21.17 5.45
N TYR A 293 3.09 20.04 4.94
CA TYR A 293 2.37 19.03 5.72
C TYR A 293 3.26 17.89 6.22
N TRP A 294 4.43 17.66 5.61
CA TRP A 294 5.24 16.47 5.85
C TRP A 294 5.65 16.30 7.32
N ARG A 295 6.09 17.40 7.95
CA ARG A 295 6.45 17.39 9.37
C ARG A 295 5.25 16.97 10.23
N GLY A 296 4.07 17.51 9.94
CA GLY A 296 2.84 17.20 10.65
C GLY A 296 2.41 15.74 10.54
N TRP A 297 2.75 15.05 9.45
CA TRP A 297 2.47 13.61 9.35
C TRP A 297 3.21 12.82 10.42
N PHE A 298 4.50 13.11 10.62
CA PHE A 298 5.40 12.26 11.40
C PHE A 298 5.66 12.74 12.84
N GLU A 299 5.48 14.02 13.13
CA GLU A 299 5.71 14.58 14.48
C GLU A 299 4.78 13.94 15.52
N GLY A 300 5.37 13.38 16.58
CA GLY A 300 4.68 12.69 17.66
C GLY A 300 4.19 11.27 17.31
N LEU A 301 4.49 10.76 16.12
CA LEU A 301 3.96 9.50 15.60
C LEU A 301 4.26 8.30 16.52
N SER A 302 5.48 8.20 17.06
CA SER A 302 5.86 7.09 17.93
C SER A 302 5.07 7.12 19.24
N GLY A 303 4.87 8.31 19.81
CA GLY A 303 4.02 8.51 20.99
C GLY A 303 2.56 8.15 20.72
N THR A 304 2.02 8.60 19.58
CA THR A 304 0.63 8.31 19.17
C THR A 304 0.40 6.82 18.95
N LEU A 305 1.32 6.09 18.32
CA LEU A 305 1.22 4.64 18.16
C LEU A 305 1.12 3.91 19.51
N LEU A 306 1.93 4.34 20.48
CA LEU A 306 1.96 3.75 21.82
C LEU A 306 0.76 4.15 22.68
N SER A 307 0.10 5.28 22.38
CA SER A 307 -1.12 5.70 23.08
C SER A 307 -2.38 5.00 22.59
N ILE A 308 -2.34 4.28 21.46
CA ILE A 308 -3.48 3.48 20.97
C ILE A 308 -3.81 2.41 22.01
N SER A 309 -4.91 2.67 22.72
CA SER A 309 -5.43 1.85 23.81
C SER A 309 -6.40 0.78 23.28
N GLY A 310 -6.84 -0.12 24.17
CA GLY A 310 -7.71 -1.23 23.82
C GLY A 310 -6.97 -2.44 23.24
N ASN A 311 -7.74 -3.45 22.81
CA ASN A 311 -7.23 -4.70 22.24
C ASN A 311 -6.83 -4.52 20.75
N VAL A 312 -6.04 -3.49 20.45
CA VAL A 312 -5.53 -3.22 19.10
C VAL A 312 -4.09 -3.73 18.97
N SER A 313 -3.88 -4.75 18.14
CA SER A 313 -2.56 -5.30 17.86
C SER A 313 -1.71 -4.31 17.06
N LYS A 314 -0.39 -4.34 17.25
CA LYS A 314 0.55 -3.40 16.63
C LYS A 314 1.72 -4.16 16.04
N ILE A 315 1.98 -3.97 14.76
CA ILE A 315 3.14 -4.56 14.07
C ILE A 315 3.84 -3.52 13.21
N ILE A 316 5.18 -3.53 13.25
CA ILE A 316 6.04 -2.69 12.42
C ILE A 316 6.93 -3.58 11.57
N ILE A 317 6.98 -3.31 10.27
CA ILE A 317 7.82 -4.00 9.29
C ILE A 317 8.81 -2.98 8.71
N LEU A 318 10.10 -3.15 8.96
CA LEU A 318 11.14 -2.22 8.53
C LEU A 318 12.06 -2.84 7.47
N ALA A 319 12.61 -2.01 6.59
CA ALA A 319 13.67 -2.45 5.66
C ALA A 319 15.01 -2.68 6.38
N GLY A 320 15.23 -2.04 7.53
CA GLY A 320 16.45 -2.12 8.34
C GLY A 320 16.21 -1.85 9.83
N VAL A 321 17.07 -2.42 10.68
CA VAL A 321 17.03 -2.25 12.16
C VAL A 321 17.48 -0.87 12.62
N ASP A 322 18.29 -0.20 11.81
CA ASP A 322 18.85 1.14 12.02
C ASP A 322 17.78 2.25 12.05
N ARG A 323 16.53 1.89 11.75
CA ARG A 323 15.40 2.81 11.65
C ARG A 323 14.62 2.99 12.94
N LEU A 324 14.87 2.19 13.98
CA LEU A 324 14.13 2.29 15.24
C LEU A 324 14.60 3.44 16.11
N ASP A 325 13.65 4.27 16.56
CA ASP A 325 13.90 5.27 17.59
C ASP A 325 13.93 4.64 19.00
N LYS A 326 14.38 5.43 19.97
CA LYS A 326 14.47 5.00 21.37
C LYS A 326 13.12 4.57 21.95
N GLN A 327 12.02 5.26 21.61
CA GLN A 327 10.71 4.97 22.19
C GLN A 327 10.17 3.63 21.68
N LEU A 328 10.23 3.39 20.38
CA LEU A 328 9.79 2.15 19.76
C LEU A 328 10.70 0.97 20.14
N THR A 329 12.00 1.21 20.32
CA THR A 329 12.92 0.21 20.87
C THR A 329 12.46 -0.26 22.26
N ILE A 330 12.18 0.68 23.17
CA ILE A 330 11.68 0.35 24.51
C ILE A 330 10.34 -0.38 24.43
N ALA A 331 9.42 0.08 23.59
CA ALA A 331 8.12 -0.54 23.42
C ALA A 331 8.21 -1.98 22.88
N HIS A 332 9.12 -2.23 21.93
CA HIS A 332 9.39 -3.56 21.41
C HIS A 332 9.95 -4.48 22.50
N MET A 333 10.94 -4.01 23.27
CA MET A 333 11.50 -4.76 24.41
C MET A 333 10.45 -5.07 25.50
N GLN A 334 9.46 -4.18 25.67
CA GLN A 334 8.34 -4.38 26.60
C GLN A 334 7.21 -5.27 26.03
N GLY A 335 7.34 -5.77 24.80
CA GLY A 335 6.32 -6.58 24.15
C GLY A 335 5.04 -5.82 23.81
N LYS A 336 5.10 -4.48 23.66
CA LYS A 336 3.94 -3.65 23.28
C LYS A 336 3.70 -3.59 21.77
N ILE A 337 4.74 -3.87 20.98
CA ILE A 337 4.69 -3.89 19.52
C ILE A 337 5.43 -5.13 19.00
N GLN A 338 4.89 -5.75 17.96
CA GLN A 338 5.64 -6.72 17.17
C GLN A 338 6.51 -5.97 16.16
N LEU A 339 7.77 -6.38 16.04
CA LEU A 339 8.71 -5.82 15.07
C LEU A 339 9.19 -6.93 14.15
N GLN A 340 9.27 -6.65 12.86
CA GLN A 340 9.85 -7.51 11.84
C GLN A 340 10.76 -6.68 10.94
N VAL A 341 11.86 -7.28 10.49
CA VAL A 341 12.85 -6.61 9.64
C VAL A 341 13.08 -7.43 8.38
N LEU A 342 12.93 -6.78 7.22
CA LEU A 342 13.11 -7.35 5.89
C LEU A 342 14.29 -6.67 5.20
N SER A 343 15.49 -7.18 5.47
CA SER A 343 16.72 -6.70 4.83
C SER A 343 16.70 -6.90 3.31
N GLY A 344 17.32 -5.97 2.58
CA GLY A 344 17.46 -6.05 1.12
C GLY A 344 16.33 -5.41 0.32
N CYS A 345 15.33 -4.83 1.00
CA CYS A 345 14.30 -4.00 0.39
C CYS A 345 14.71 -2.53 0.38
N GLY A 346 14.17 -1.76 -0.56
CA GLY A 346 14.15 -0.31 -0.49
C GLY A 346 13.05 0.19 0.45
N HIS A 347 12.62 1.44 0.23
CA HIS A 347 11.57 2.09 1.04
C HIS A 347 10.20 1.45 0.88
N THR A 348 9.91 0.87 -0.28
CA THR A 348 8.63 0.24 -0.64
C THR A 348 8.66 -1.26 -0.38
N VAL A 349 8.86 -1.66 0.88
CA VAL A 349 9.04 -3.07 1.28
C VAL A 349 7.90 -3.99 0.79
N HIS A 350 6.66 -3.48 0.76
CA HIS A 350 5.49 -4.21 0.28
C HIS A 350 5.45 -4.42 -1.24
N GLU A 351 6.14 -3.60 -2.01
CA GLU A 351 6.31 -3.79 -3.45
C GLU A 351 7.53 -4.66 -3.76
N ASP A 352 8.63 -4.45 -3.01
CA ASP A 352 9.89 -5.14 -3.22
C ASP A 352 9.87 -6.61 -2.76
N ALA A 353 9.16 -6.91 -1.66
CA ALA A 353 9.05 -8.25 -1.10
C ALA A 353 7.60 -8.57 -0.63
N PRO A 354 6.61 -8.52 -1.55
CA PRO A 354 5.19 -8.66 -1.23
C PRO A 354 4.88 -9.96 -0.48
N ASP A 355 5.45 -11.09 -0.92
CA ASP A 355 5.26 -12.40 -0.28
C ASP A 355 5.72 -12.40 1.18
N LYS A 356 6.86 -11.77 1.49
CA LYS A 356 7.40 -11.74 2.85
C LYS A 356 6.53 -10.86 3.75
N VAL A 357 6.07 -9.71 3.25
CA VAL A 357 5.17 -8.82 3.97
C VAL A 357 3.82 -9.50 4.21
N ALA A 358 3.26 -10.15 3.20
CA ALA A 358 2.04 -10.95 3.29
C ALA A 358 2.18 -12.08 4.31
N HIS A 359 3.28 -12.81 4.28
CA HIS A 359 3.54 -13.91 5.21
C HIS A 359 3.66 -13.42 6.67
N ILE A 360 4.35 -12.30 6.90
CA ILE A 360 4.41 -11.65 8.22
C ILE A 360 3.01 -11.27 8.71
N LEU A 361 2.20 -10.63 7.86
CA LEU A 361 0.88 -10.18 8.24
C LEU A 361 -0.10 -11.35 8.46
N ALA A 362 -0.04 -12.38 7.62
CA ALA A 362 -0.84 -13.60 7.76
C ALA A 362 -0.60 -14.26 9.13
N ASN A 363 0.67 -14.47 9.49
CA ASN A 363 1.02 -15.03 10.80
C ASN A 363 0.56 -14.12 11.96
N HIS A 364 0.67 -12.80 11.81
CA HIS A 364 0.16 -11.86 12.80
C HIS A 364 -1.36 -12.02 12.99
N LEU A 365 -2.13 -12.00 11.91
CA LEU A 365 -3.59 -12.15 11.95
C LEU A 365 -4.01 -13.50 12.53
N ILE A 366 -3.34 -14.60 12.17
CA ILE A 366 -3.62 -15.94 12.72
C ILE A 366 -3.28 -16.00 14.21
N ARG A 367 -2.13 -15.45 14.63
CA ARG A 367 -1.72 -15.40 16.05
C ARG A 367 -2.79 -14.72 16.92
N TYR A 368 -3.38 -13.64 16.42
CA TYR A 368 -4.43 -12.90 17.11
C TYR A 368 -5.83 -13.46 16.86
N LYS A 369 -5.95 -14.61 16.18
CA LYS A 369 -7.23 -15.29 15.85
C LYS A 369 -8.19 -14.39 15.07
N LEU A 370 -7.63 -13.53 14.23
CA LEU A 370 -8.36 -12.61 13.35
C LEU A 370 -8.61 -13.22 11.97
N ALA A 371 -7.75 -14.12 11.51
CA ALA A 371 -7.87 -14.79 10.21
C ALA A 371 -7.70 -16.31 10.35
N THR A 372 -8.25 -17.04 9.38
CA THR A 372 -8.08 -18.49 9.23
C THR A 372 -7.05 -18.77 8.13
N PRO A 373 -6.06 -19.65 8.35
CA PRO A 373 -5.13 -20.06 7.30
C PRO A 373 -5.86 -20.81 6.19
N LYS A 374 -5.46 -20.61 4.94
CA LYS A 374 -5.86 -21.45 3.81
C LYS A 374 -5.13 -22.79 3.84
N GLU A 375 -5.71 -23.78 3.17
CA GLU A 375 -5.09 -25.11 3.05
C GLU A 375 -3.71 -25.00 2.40
N GLY A 376 -2.72 -25.69 2.96
CA GLY A 376 -1.32 -25.64 2.50
C GLY A 376 -0.48 -24.47 3.04
N PHE A 377 -1.06 -23.53 3.79
CA PHE A 377 -0.28 -22.48 4.46
C PHE A 377 0.27 -22.97 5.81
N GLU A 378 1.58 -23.21 5.89
CA GLU A 378 2.27 -23.54 7.14
C GLU A 378 2.50 -22.28 7.99
N ASN A 379 1.79 -22.18 9.11
CA ASN A 379 1.98 -21.13 10.10
C ASN A 379 3.23 -21.42 10.95
N PHE A 380 4.08 -20.40 11.17
CA PHE A 380 5.26 -20.49 12.05
C PHE A 380 4.93 -20.90 13.49
N SER A 381 3.68 -20.74 13.94
CA SER A 381 3.27 -21.16 15.29
C SER A 381 3.09 -22.68 15.47
N SER A 382 3.36 -23.50 14.44
CA SER A 382 3.25 -24.96 14.51
C SER A 382 4.58 -25.68 14.81
N ALA A 383 5.71 -24.96 14.86
CA ALA A 383 6.95 -25.54 15.34
C ALA A 383 6.81 -25.85 16.85
N PRO A 384 6.98 -27.11 17.29
CA PRO A 384 6.92 -27.45 18.70
C PRO A 384 7.97 -26.65 19.47
N VAL A 385 7.54 -25.94 20.52
CA VAL A 385 8.45 -25.39 21.53
C VAL A 385 9.24 -26.58 22.08
N PRO A 386 10.59 -26.61 21.97
CA PRO A 386 11.36 -27.66 22.62
C PRO A 386 11.05 -27.61 24.11
N MET A 387 10.51 -28.69 24.67
CA MET A 387 10.45 -28.82 26.12
C MET A 387 11.90 -28.88 26.62
N CYS A 388 12.32 -27.84 27.34
CA CYS A 388 13.48 -27.89 28.21
C CYS A 388 13.06 -28.46 29.57
#